data_AF-A0A935JPI1-F1
#
_entry.id   AF-A0A935JPI1-F1
#
_cell.length_a   1.000
_cell.length_b   1.000
_cell.length_c   1.000
_cell.angle_alpha   90.00
_cell.angle_beta   90.00
_cell.angle_gamma   90.00
#
_symmetry.space_group_name_H-M   'P 1'
#
loop_
_entity.id
_entity.type
_entity.pdbx_description
1 polymer ?
#
loop_
_entity_poly.entity_id
_entity_poly.type
_entity_poly.pdbx_seq_one_letter_code
_entity_poly.pdbx_strand_id
1 'polypeptide(L)'
;MSISLFRSVMKGLVSALFVVVFATSVFPQATAAPKYKSQEVSEVDGIPVLIKHLPDWESRRDKVTFATNAAELNAGLGERPILSLIDFTAGTEAAAADYDAGKLLIIEYTSPQGSVDADAKFTEALANDPQSGSTAYRRIGNYNAFVFDAANISAANALLDQVKYEKQVHWLGDNPFILTPERAFILTTADIFFSTVLVIVMGIGFAITGGLIVGLVYFMLRNRRRAAMTAYTDAGGMTRLNLDGFTPDIVPGRLLGD
;
A
#
# COMPACT_ATOMS: atom_id res chain seq x y z
N MET A 1 0.53 -8.64 44.51
CA MET A 1 -0.11 -9.00 43.23
C MET A 1 -0.58 -10.44 43.32
N SER A 2 -1.89 -10.69 43.35
CA SER A 2 -2.42 -12.03 43.63
C SER A 2 -2.08 -13.02 42.50
N ILE A 3 -1.93 -14.29 42.87
CA ILE A 3 -1.62 -15.40 41.95
C ILE A 3 -2.68 -15.55 40.84
N SER A 4 -3.90 -15.08 41.08
CA SER A 4 -4.98 -15.05 40.07
C SER A 4 -4.73 -14.01 38.97
N LEU A 5 -4.14 -12.85 39.28
CA LEU A 5 -3.85 -11.81 38.29
C LEU A 5 -2.75 -12.25 37.32
N PHE A 6 -1.71 -12.92 37.82
CA PHE A 6 -0.59 -13.39 37.00
C PHE A 6 -1.00 -14.52 36.04
N ARG A 7 -1.87 -15.43 36.47
CA ARG A 7 -2.43 -16.48 35.61
C ARG A 7 -3.34 -15.92 34.50
N SER A 8 -4.04 -14.82 34.78
CA SER A 8 -4.89 -14.15 33.79
C SER A 8 -4.06 -13.45 32.70
N VAL A 9 -3.00 -12.73 33.10
CA VAL A 9 -2.09 -12.04 32.17
C VAL A 9 -1.34 -13.04 31.27
N MET A 10 -0.88 -14.16 31.83
CA MET A 10 -0.12 -15.16 31.05
C MET A 10 -1.00 -15.94 30.05
N LYS A 11 -2.29 -16.16 30.37
CA LYS A 11 -3.26 -16.71 29.40
C LYS A 11 -3.61 -15.71 28.29
N GLY A 12 -3.68 -14.41 28.63
CA GLY A 12 -3.86 -13.35 27.65
C GLY A 12 -2.69 -13.23 26.67
N LEU A 13 -1.45 -13.37 27.16
CA LEU A 13 -0.24 -13.21 26.35
C LEU A 13 0.01 -14.40 25.40
N VAL A 14 -0.28 -15.63 25.85
CA VAL A 14 -0.22 -16.83 25.00
C VAL A 14 -1.33 -16.84 23.94
N SER A 15 -2.53 -16.35 24.27
CA SER A 15 -3.61 -16.20 23.29
C SER A 15 -3.30 -15.09 22.27
N ALA A 16 -2.69 -13.98 22.70
CA ALA A 16 -2.28 -12.91 21.81
C ALA A 16 -1.18 -13.36 20.82
N LEU A 17 -0.24 -14.20 21.26
CA LEU A 17 0.83 -14.71 20.39
C LEU A 17 0.30 -15.67 19.31
N PHE A 18 -0.72 -16.47 19.63
CA PHE A 18 -1.36 -17.36 18.66
C PHE A 18 -2.20 -16.61 17.61
N VAL A 19 -2.81 -15.48 17.99
CA VAL A 19 -3.57 -14.63 17.05
C VAL A 19 -2.64 -13.89 16.08
N VAL A 20 -1.44 -13.47 16.52
CA VAL A 20 -0.48 -12.76 15.66
C VAL A 20 0.17 -13.68 14.62
N VAL A 21 0.39 -14.96 14.94
CA VAL A 21 1.01 -15.93 14.00
C VAL A 21 0.02 -16.47 12.96
N PHE A 22 -1.29 -16.48 13.25
CA PHE A 22 -2.31 -16.88 12.28
C PHE A 22 -2.85 -15.74 11.41
N ALA A 23 -2.61 -14.48 11.78
CA ALA A 23 -3.11 -13.32 11.03
C ALA A 23 -2.24 -12.94 9.80
N THR A 24 -1.09 -13.57 9.59
CA THR A 24 -0.14 -13.16 8.53
C THR A 24 -0.14 -14.07 7.29
N SER A 25 -0.91 -15.15 7.24
CA SER A 25 -0.79 -16.15 6.15
C SER A 25 -1.88 -16.14 5.09
N VAL A 26 -2.92 -15.31 5.17
CA VAL A 26 -3.95 -15.27 4.12
C VAL A 26 -4.51 -13.85 3.94
N PHE A 27 -3.78 -13.00 3.21
CA PHE A 27 -4.45 -12.00 2.37
C PHE A 27 -4.61 -12.63 0.99
N PRO A 28 -5.79 -13.14 0.63
CA PRO A 28 -6.07 -13.42 -0.76
C PRO A 28 -5.99 -12.08 -1.47
N GLN A 29 -5.04 -11.95 -2.39
CA GLN A 29 -4.96 -10.83 -3.31
C GLN A 29 -6.17 -10.96 -4.24
N ALA A 30 -7.33 -10.47 -3.79
CA ALA A 30 -8.51 -10.36 -4.62
C ALA A 30 -8.15 -9.37 -5.74
N THR A 31 -7.86 -9.89 -6.93
CA THR A 31 -7.76 -9.08 -8.13
C THR A 31 -9.16 -8.53 -8.42
N ALA A 32 -9.43 -7.34 -7.92
CA ALA A 32 -10.64 -6.61 -8.26
C ALA A 32 -10.74 -6.53 -9.79
N ALA A 33 -11.93 -6.80 -10.35
CA ALA A 33 -12.17 -6.60 -11.77
C ALA A 33 -11.75 -5.17 -12.16
N PRO A 34 -11.06 -4.99 -13.31
CA PRO A 34 -10.55 -3.68 -13.69
C PRO A 34 -11.72 -2.70 -13.80
N LYS A 35 -11.57 -1.54 -13.14
CA LYS A 35 -12.59 -0.46 -13.09
C LYS A 35 -12.96 0.05 -14.48
N TYR A 36 -12.06 -0.13 -15.46
CA TYR A 36 -12.21 0.37 -16.82
C TYR A 36 -11.99 -0.76 -17.83
N LYS A 37 -12.75 -0.73 -18.92
CA LYS A 37 -12.48 -1.53 -20.12
C LYS A 37 -11.78 -0.61 -21.12
N SER A 38 -10.44 -0.66 -21.14
CA SER A 38 -9.59 0.20 -21.96
C SER A 38 -8.71 -0.66 -22.88
N GLN A 39 -8.31 -0.12 -24.03
CA GLN A 39 -7.32 -0.75 -24.92
C GLN A 39 -5.98 -0.89 -24.24
N GLU A 40 -5.56 0.16 -23.54
CA GLU A 40 -4.31 0.22 -22.82
C GLU A 40 -4.59 0.59 -21.36
N VAL A 41 -4.17 -0.28 -20.45
CA VAL A 41 -4.17 -0.04 -19.01
C VAL A 41 -2.74 -0.12 -18.52
N SER A 42 -2.38 0.76 -17.59
CA SER A 42 -1.06 0.70 -17.00
C SER A 42 -0.93 -0.53 -16.11
N GLU A 43 0.17 -1.27 -16.28
CA GLU A 43 0.44 -2.51 -15.53
C GLU A 43 0.63 -2.28 -14.02
N VAL A 44 1.00 -1.05 -13.63
CA VAL A 44 1.31 -0.69 -12.22
C VAL A 44 0.04 -0.44 -11.41
N ASP A 45 -0.93 0.28 -11.96
CA ASP A 45 -2.11 0.77 -11.24
C ASP A 45 -3.44 0.43 -11.90
N GLY A 46 -3.45 -0.21 -13.07
CA GLY A 46 -4.66 -0.64 -13.79
C GLY A 46 -5.50 0.50 -14.35
N ILE A 47 -4.95 1.72 -14.40
CA ILE A 47 -5.65 2.91 -14.91
C ILE A 47 -5.45 3.01 -16.43
N PRO A 48 -6.50 3.35 -17.21
CA PRO A 48 -6.38 3.62 -18.64
C PRO A 48 -5.27 4.63 -18.91
N VAL A 49 -4.40 4.31 -19.86
CA VAL A 49 -3.24 5.16 -20.20
C VAL A 49 -3.71 6.54 -20.65
N LEU A 50 -4.85 6.63 -21.37
CA LEU A 50 -5.45 7.89 -21.78
C LEU A 50 -5.70 8.86 -20.60
N ILE A 51 -6.12 8.35 -19.44
CA ILE A 51 -6.33 9.20 -18.25
C ILE A 51 -5.01 9.84 -17.79
N LYS A 52 -3.88 9.14 -17.94
CA LYS A 52 -2.55 9.63 -17.57
C LYS A 52 -2.04 10.76 -18.47
N HIS A 53 -2.64 10.93 -19.64
CA HIS A 53 -2.32 12.01 -20.57
C HIS A 53 -3.00 13.33 -20.22
N LEU A 54 -3.94 13.31 -19.27
CA LEU A 54 -4.55 14.53 -18.74
C LEU A 54 -3.55 15.33 -17.89
N PRO A 55 -3.57 16.67 -17.95
CA PRO A 55 -2.78 17.51 -17.06
C PRO A 55 -3.14 17.25 -15.59
N ASP A 56 -2.13 17.02 -14.74
CA ASP A 56 -2.33 16.76 -13.30
C ASP A 56 -3.31 15.59 -13.04
N TRP A 57 -3.16 14.50 -13.81
CA TRP A 57 -4.06 13.35 -13.76
C TRP A 57 -4.09 12.67 -12.39
N GLU A 58 -2.99 12.69 -11.64
CA GLU A 58 -2.89 12.05 -10.33
C GLU A 58 -3.92 12.61 -9.34
N SER A 59 -4.15 13.92 -9.38
CA SER A 59 -5.09 14.60 -8.48
C SER A 59 -6.55 14.50 -8.96
N ARG A 60 -6.76 14.17 -10.24
CA ARG A 60 -8.07 14.20 -10.89
C ARG A 60 -8.65 12.84 -11.25
N ARG A 61 -7.85 11.77 -11.25
CA ARG A 61 -8.23 10.42 -11.70
C ARG A 61 -9.54 9.86 -11.15
N ASP A 62 -9.97 10.31 -9.97
CA ASP A 62 -11.22 9.88 -9.33
C ASP A 62 -12.47 10.62 -9.85
N LYS A 63 -12.27 11.74 -10.54
CA LYS A 63 -13.31 12.63 -11.10
C LYS A 63 -13.29 12.67 -12.63
N VAL A 64 -12.46 11.84 -13.27
CA VAL A 64 -12.39 11.74 -14.73
C VAL A 64 -13.57 10.92 -15.23
N THR A 65 -14.23 11.43 -16.27
CA THR A 65 -15.15 10.63 -17.08
C THR A 65 -14.33 9.90 -18.14
N PHE A 66 -14.25 8.58 -18.04
CA PHE A 66 -13.70 7.74 -19.10
C PHE A 66 -14.86 7.11 -19.87
N ALA A 67 -14.84 7.20 -21.20
CA ALA A 67 -15.92 6.74 -22.05
C ALA A 67 -15.38 5.96 -23.25
N THR A 68 -16.03 4.83 -23.53
CA THR A 68 -15.79 3.99 -24.72
C THR A 68 -16.97 4.00 -25.68
N ASN A 69 -18.00 4.80 -25.38
CA ASN A 69 -19.17 5.01 -26.20
C ASN A 69 -19.78 6.40 -25.93
N ALA A 70 -20.65 6.84 -26.86
CA ALA A 70 -21.28 8.16 -26.77
C ALA A 70 -22.20 8.32 -25.55
N ALA A 71 -22.84 7.24 -25.07
CA ALA A 71 -23.75 7.31 -23.93
C ALA A 71 -22.99 7.64 -22.62
N GLU A 72 -21.86 6.98 -22.38
CA GLU A 72 -20.96 7.27 -21.26
C GLU A 72 -20.42 8.71 -21.33
N LEU A 73 -20.04 9.16 -22.52
CA LEU A 73 -19.49 10.49 -22.69
C LEU A 73 -20.52 11.60 -22.44
N ASN A 74 -21.74 11.43 -22.97
CA ASN A 74 -22.84 12.37 -22.75
C ASN A 74 -23.27 12.41 -21.27
N ALA A 75 -23.19 11.27 -20.56
CA ALA A 75 -23.50 11.24 -19.13
C ALA A 75 -22.51 12.10 -18.29
N GLY A 76 -21.25 12.21 -18.72
CA GLY A 76 -20.24 13.01 -18.02
C GLY A 76 -20.13 14.48 -18.44
N LEU A 77 -20.32 14.78 -19.73
CA LEU A 77 -20.15 16.14 -20.28
C LEU A 77 -21.45 16.88 -20.61
N GLY A 78 -22.59 16.19 -20.48
CA GLY A 78 -23.89 16.65 -20.98
C GLY A 78 -24.04 16.41 -22.48
N GLU A 79 -25.25 16.59 -22.99
CA GLU A 79 -25.52 16.49 -24.42
C GLU A 79 -24.94 17.71 -25.15
N ARG A 80 -24.02 17.46 -26.09
CA ARG A 80 -23.46 18.49 -26.97
C ARG A 80 -23.43 17.97 -28.41
N PRO A 81 -23.79 18.79 -29.42
CA PRO A 81 -23.83 18.34 -30.81
C PRO A 81 -22.52 17.72 -31.29
N ILE A 82 -21.38 18.28 -30.89
CA ILE A 82 -20.06 17.82 -31.31
C ILE A 82 -19.71 16.41 -30.81
N LEU A 83 -20.30 15.97 -29.69
CA LEU A 83 -20.05 14.63 -29.14
C LEU A 83 -20.68 13.54 -30.01
N SER A 84 -21.74 13.86 -30.76
CA SER A 84 -22.38 12.93 -31.68
C SER A 84 -21.54 12.62 -32.93
N LEU A 85 -20.52 13.44 -33.21
CA LEU A 85 -19.59 13.26 -34.33
C LEU A 85 -18.46 12.26 -34.00
N ILE A 86 -18.32 11.88 -32.72
CA ILE A 86 -17.28 10.96 -32.26
C ILE A 86 -17.68 9.53 -32.64
N ASP A 87 -16.86 8.89 -33.46
CA ASP A 87 -17.04 7.50 -33.83
C ASP A 87 -16.27 6.58 -32.88
N PHE A 88 -17.00 5.81 -32.07
CA PHE A 88 -16.47 4.84 -31.11
C PHE A 88 -16.24 3.44 -31.69
N THR A 89 -16.60 3.19 -32.95
CA THR A 89 -16.62 1.83 -33.53
C THR A 89 -15.23 1.21 -33.70
N ALA A 90 -14.20 2.03 -33.91
CA ALA A 90 -12.81 1.59 -34.10
C ALA A 90 -12.01 1.54 -32.79
N GLY A 91 -12.70 1.40 -31.65
CA GLY A 91 -12.10 1.38 -30.32
C GLY A 91 -11.68 2.77 -29.81
N THR A 92 -12.19 3.85 -30.39
CA THR A 92 -11.93 5.21 -29.90
C THR A 92 -12.25 5.31 -28.41
N GLU A 93 -11.40 6.01 -27.67
CA GLU A 93 -11.59 6.24 -26.24
C GLU A 93 -11.63 7.73 -25.95
N ALA A 94 -12.36 8.12 -24.91
CA ALA A 94 -12.46 9.50 -24.50
C ALA A 94 -12.21 9.62 -23.00
N ALA A 95 -11.44 10.63 -22.61
CA ALA A 95 -11.28 11.03 -21.21
C ALA A 95 -11.62 12.50 -21.05
N ALA A 96 -12.45 12.81 -20.07
CA ALA A 96 -12.89 14.16 -19.79
C ALA A 96 -12.73 14.54 -18.32
N ALA A 97 -12.30 15.77 -18.07
CA ALA A 97 -12.14 16.31 -16.73
C ALA A 97 -12.40 17.82 -16.71
N ASP A 98 -12.89 18.30 -15.57
CA ASP A 98 -13.11 19.72 -15.33
C ASP A 98 -11.79 20.38 -14.95
N TYR A 99 -11.49 21.56 -15.52
CA TYR A 99 -10.37 22.43 -15.16
C TYR A 99 -10.85 23.88 -14.99
N ASP A 100 -10.05 24.71 -14.34
CA ASP A 100 -10.37 26.13 -14.14
C ASP A 100 -10.51 26.89 -15.47
N ALA A 101 -9.82 26.43 -16.51
CA ALA A 101 -9.88 27.01 -17.86
C ALA A 101 -11.07 26.49 -18.70
N GLY A 102 -11.81 25.48 -18.23
CA GLY A 102 -12.92 24.84 -18.94
C GLY A 102 -12.94 23.32 -18.78
N LYS A 103 -13.87 22.66 -19.46
CA LYS A 103 -13.98 21.19 -19.45
C LYS A 103 -13.10 20.60 -20.55
N LEU A 104 -12.01 19.94 -20.17
CA LEU A 104 -11.10 19.29 -21.12
C LEU A 104 -11.67 17.92 -21.50
N LEU A 105 -11.73 17.66 -22.80
CA LEU A 105 -12.02 16.36 -23.39
C LEU A 105 -10.85 16.00 -24.30
N ILE A 106 -10.27 14.83 -24.10
CA ILE A 106 -9.33 14.22 -25.05
C ILE A 106 -9.96 12.97 -25.63
N ILE A 107 -9.86 12.83 -26.95
CA ILE A 107 -10.38 11.69 -27.70
C ILE A 107 -9.20 11.02 -28.39
N GLU A 108 -8.94 9.77 -28.04
CA GLU A 108 -7.91 8.95 -28.65
C GLU A 108 -8.49 8.05 -29.73
N TYR A 109 -8.00 8.24 -30.96
CA TYR A 109 -8.26 7.34 -32.06
C TYR A 109 -7.15 6.31 -32.18
N THR A 110 -7.51 5.08 -32.55
CA THR A 110 -6.57 3.97 -32.73
C THR A 110 -5.49 4.24 -33.78
N SER A 111 -5.78 5.10 -34.76
CA SER A 111 -4.84 5.49 -35.81
C SER A 111 -4.75 7.00 -35.99
N PRO A 112 -3.60 7.51 -36.44
CA PRO A 112 -3.47 8.92 -36.82
C PRO A 112 -4.49 9.34 -37.89
N GLN A 113 -4.80 8.43 -38.83
CA GLN A 113 -5.78 8.71 -39.89
C GLN A 113 -7.18 8.90 -39.32
N GLY A 114 -7.61 8.08 -38.36
CA GLY A 114 -8.91 8.26 -37.70
C GLY A 114 -9.03 9.63 -37.03
N SER A 115 -7.94 10.10 -36.41
CA SER A 115 -7.87 11.46 -35.84
C SER A 115 -7.94 12.56 -36.91
N VAL A 116 -7.32 12.38 -38.08
CA VAL A 116 -7.41 13.32 -39.22
C VAL A 116 -8.84 13.38 -39.78
N ASP A 117 -9.48 12.23 -39.96
CA ASP A 117 -10.83 12.17 -40.51
C ASP A 117 -11.85 12.82 -39.56
N ALA A 118 -11.65 12.64 -38.25
CA ALA A 118 -12.44 13.32 -37.24
C ALA A 118 -12.15 14.83 -37.18
N ASP A 119 -10.89 15.23 -37.35
CA ASP A 119 -10.46 16.64 -37.33
C ASP A 119 -11.14 17.48 -38.40
N ALA A 120 -11.28 16.93 -39.61
CA ALA A 120 -12.04 17.57 -40.67
C ALA A 120 -13.50 17.82 -40.27
N LYS A 121 -14.17 16.80 -39.70
CA LYS A 121 -15.57 16.89 -39.24
C LYS A 121 -15.75 17.89 -38.10
N PHE A 122 -14.85 17.88 -37.12
CA PHE A 122 -14.92 18.78 -35.98
C PHE A 122 -14.65 20.24 -36.37
N THR A 123 -13.68 20.47 -37.25
CA THR A 123 -13.37 21.82 -37.75
C THR A 123 -14.55 22.38 -38.53
N GLU A 124 -15.19 21.58 -39.39
CA GLU A 124 -16.41 21.97 -40.11
C GLU A 124 -17.57 22.24 -39.14
N ALA A 125 -17.77 21.39 -38.13
CA ALA A 125 -18.83 21.58 -37.14
C ALA A 125 -18.62 22.86 -36.31
N LEU A 126 -17.40 23.12 -35.85
CA LEU A 126 -17.06 24.32 -35.07
C LEU A 126 -17.17 25.60 -35.91
N ALA A 127 -16.79 25.56 -37.19
CA ALA A 127 -16.93 26.71 -38.08
C ALA A 127 -18.40 27.13 -38.29
N ASN A 128 -19.32 26.17 -38.20
CA ASN A 128 -20.76 26.39 -38.36
C ASN A 128 -21.51 26.57 -37.03
N ASP A 129 -20.84 26.44 -35.89
CA ASP A 129 -21.45 26.58 -34.56
C ASP A 129 -21.30 28.01 -34.01
N PRO A 130 -22.41 28.72 -33.76
CA PRO A 130 -22.39 30.05 -33.14
C PRO A 130 -21.77 30.06 -31.73
N GLN A 131 -21.74 28.92 -31.03
CA GLN A 131 -21.17 28.77 -29.68
C GLN A 131 -19.68 28.35 -29.68
N SER A 132 -19.06 28.22 -30.86
CA SER A 132 -17.64 27.88 -30.99
C SER A 132 -16.70 28.86 -30.30
N GLY A 133 -17.13 30.11 -30.06
CA GLY A 133 -16.34 31.15 -29.40
C GLY A 133 -15.90 30.83 -27.96
N SER A 134 -16.55 29.87 -27.29
CA SER A 134 -16.18 29.37 -25.96
C SER A 134 -15.54 27.98 -25.98
N THR A 135 -15.20 27.46 -27.16
CA THR A 135 -14.58 26.13 -27.32
C THR A 135 -13.21 26.26 -27.96
N ALA A 136 -12.17 25.81 -27.26
CA ALA A 136 -10.85 25.64 -27.87
C ALA A 136 -10.71 24.21 -28.40
N TYR A 137 -10.12 24.05 -29.57
CA TYR A 137 -9.96 22.76 -30.23
C TYR A 137 -8.56 22.61 -30.81
N ARG A 138 -7.97 21.41 -30.69
CA ARG A 138 -6.70 21.08 -31.32
C ARG A 138 -6.55 19.57 -31.54
N ARG A 139 -5.99 19.23 -32.70
CA ARG A 139 -5.48 17.88 -32.98
C ARG A 139 -4.03 17.74 -32.50
N ILE A 140 -3.73 16.66 -31.77
CA ILE A 140 -2.41 16.36 -31.20
C ILE A 140 -2.09 14.88 -31.48
N GLY A 141 -1.38 14.60 -32.59
CA GLY A 141 -1.04 13.22 -32.96
C GLY A 141 -2.28 12.37 -33.27
N ASN A 142 -2.56 11.38 -32.42
CA ASN A 142 -3.78 10.56 -32.51
C ASN A 142 -4.96 11.14 -31.73
N TYR A 143 -4.78 12.30 -31.09
CA TYR A 143 -5.77 12.91 -30.21
C TYR A 143 -6.50 14.06 -30.89
N ASN A 144 -7.78 14.15 -30.60
CA ASN A 144 -8.59 15.34 -30.85
C ASN A 144 -9.02 15.86 -29.47
N ALA A 145 -8.52 17.04 -29.12
CA ALA A 145 -8.68 17.61 -27.79
C ALA A 145 -9.53 18.89 -27.84
N PHE A 146 -10.48 18.98 -26.91
CA PHE A 146 -11.40 20.09 -26.76
C PHE A 146 -11.31 20.66 -25.35
N VAL A 147 -11.45 21.97 -25.23
CA VAL A 147 -11.77 22.63 -23.96
C VAL A 147 -13.08 23.37 -24.15
N PHE A 148 -14.13 22.87 -23.52
CA PHE A 148 -15.46 23.47 -23.56
C PHE A 148 -15.64 24.51 -22.46
N ASP A 149 -16.63 25.38 -22.67
CA ASP A 149 -17.10 26.38 -21.70
C ASP A 149 -15.96 27.28 -21.19
N ALA A 150 -15.00 27.58 -22.07
CA ALA A 150 -13.81 28.36 -21.73
C ALA A 150 -14.17 29.84 -21.55
N ALA A 151 -13.95 30.36 -20.34
CA ALA A 151 -14.07 31.80 -20.07
C ALA A 151 -12.94 32.61 -20.75
N ASN A 152 -11.79 31.98 -21.01
CA ASN A 152 -10.65 32.58 -21.68
C ASN A 152 -9.99 31.58 -22.63
N ILE A 153 -10.08 31.86 -23.93
CA ILE A 153 -9.53 31.00 -24.99
C ILE A 153 -8.00 30.86 -24.92
N SER A 154 -7.29 31.87 -24.42
CA SER A 154 -5.83 31.77 -24.20
C SER A 154 -5.50 30.76 -23.11
N ALA A 155 -6.24 30.77 -22.00
CA ALA A 155 -6.07 29.79 -20.92
C ALA A 155 -6.46 28.37 -21.36
N ALA A 156 -7.50 28.24 -22.18
CA ALA A 156 -7.90 26.96 -22.76
C ALA A 156 -6.83 26.39 -23.70
N ASN A 157 -6.19 27.24 -24.53
CA ASN A 157 -5.07 26.81 -25.36
C ASN A 157 -3.84 26.39 -24.52
N ALA A 158 -3.54 27.12 -23.45
CA ALA A 158 -2.45 26.76 -22.53
C ALA A 158 -2.73 25.45 -21.77
N LEU A 159 -4.00 25.09 -21.57
CA LEU A 159 -4.40 23.79 -21.04
C LEU A 159 -4.17 22.68 -22.07
N LEU A 160 -4.52 22.92 -23.34
CA LEU A 160 -4.25 21.99 -24.44
C LEU A 160 -2.75 21.73 -24.63
N ASP A 161 -1.89 22.73 -24.40
CA ASP A 161 -0.43 22.58 -24.46
C ASP A 161 0.13 21.62 -23.39
N GLN A 162 -0.62 21.39 -22.32
CA GLN A 162 -0.22 20.49 -21.23
C GLN A 162 -0.64 19.04 -21.47
N VAL A 163 -1.46 18.76 -22.50
CA VAL A 163 -1.86 17.39 -22.85
C VAL A 163 -0.62 16.65 -23.36
N LYS A 164 -0.13 15.71 -22.56
CA LYS A 164 1.08 14.94 -22.88
C LYS A 164 0.71 13.71 -23.69
N TYR A 165 1.01 13.75 -24.97
CA TYR A 165 1.00 12.54 -25.80
C TYR A 165 2.26 11.72 -25.52
N GLU A 166 2.16 10.70 -24.67
CA GLU A 166 3.24 9.75 -24.40
C GLU A 166 2.85 8.37 -24.90
N LYS A 167 2.71 8.20 -26.22
CA LYS A 167 2.58 6.85 -26.76
C LYS A 167 3.89 6.11 -26.49
N GLN A 168 3.84 5.05 -25.68
CA GLN A 168 4.98 4.17 -25.47
C GLN A 168 5.39 3.59 -26.82
N VAL A 169 6.53 4.05 -27.34
CA VAL A 169 7.10 3.53 -28.57
C VAL A 169 7.61 2.12 -28.28
N HIS A 170 6.80 1.12 -28.61
CA HIS A 170 7.28 -0.24 -28.72
C HIS A 170 8.15 -0.34 -29.97
N TRP A 171 9.45 -0.50 -29.77
CA TRP A 171 10.39 -0.76 -30.84
C TRP A 171 10.03 -2.11 -31.47
N LEU A 172 9.94 -2.18 -32.79
CA LEU A 172 9.72 -3.43 -33.55
C LEU A 172 10.94 -4.39 -33.49
N GLY A 173 11.98 -4.03 -32.73
CA GLY A 173 13.19 -4.80 -32.45
C GLY A 173 13.72 -4.47 -31.04
N ASP A 174 14.98 -4.78 -30.75
CA ASP A 174 15.55 -4.55 -29.42
C ASP A 174 15.50 -3.07 -29.01
N ASN A 175 14.76 -2.78 -27.94
CA ASN A 175 14.61 -1.43 -27.40
C ASN A 175 15.97 -0.94 -26.85
N PRO A 176 16.52 0.17 -27.36
CA PRO A 176 17.84 0.67 -26.95
C PRO A 176 17.88 1.21 -25.51
N PHE A 177 16.73 1.30 -24.84
CA PHE A 177 16.59 1.78 -23.45
C PHE A 177 16.03 0.71 -22.50
N ILE A 178 15.81 -0.53 -22.96
CA ILE A 178 15.46 -1.62 -22.05
C ILE A 178 16.65 -1.83 -21.09
N LEU A 179 16.35 -1.92 -19.80
CA LEU A 179 17.27 -2.50 -18.81
C LEU A 179 17.67 -3.86 -19.37
N THR A 180 18.92 -3.98 -19.81
CA THR A 180 19.37 -5.21 -20.47
C THR A 180 19.07 -6.41 -19.56
N PRO A 181 18.81 -7.61 -20.11
CA PRO A 181 18.46 -8.79 -19.33
C PRO A 181 19.43 -9.04 -18.16
N GLU A 182 20.70 -8.67 -18.32
CA GLU A 182 21.72 -8.73 -17.27
C GLU A 182 21.42 -7.76 -16.12
N ARG A 183 21.03 -6.51 -16.41
CA ARG A 183 20.66 -5.53 -15.37
C ARG A 183 19.37 -5.90 -14.66
N ALA A 184 18.36 -6.36 -15.40
CA ALA A 184 17.11 -6.85 -14.80
C ALA A 184 17.38 -8.06 -13.90
N PHE A 185 18.19 -9.02 -14.36
CA PHE A 185 18.62 -10.16 -13.58
C PHE A 185 19.39 -9.76 -12.32
N ILE A 186 20.30 -8.78 -12.40
CA ILE A 186 21.04 -8.27 -11.24
C ILE A 186 20.09 -7.63 -10.23
N LEU A 187 19.15 -6.79 -10.68
CA LEU A 187 18.20 -6.11 -9.79
C LEU A 187 17.27 -7.10 -9.09
N THR A 188 16.67 -8.04 -9.85
CA THR A 188 15.79 -9.07 -9.26
C THR A 188 16.54 -10.00 -8.32
N THR A 189 17.77 -10.41 -8.67
CA THR A 189 18.61 -11.26 -7.82
C THR A 189 19.02 -10.52 -6.54
N ALA A 190 19.35 -9.23 -6.65
CA ALA A 190 19.67 -8.39 -5.50
C ALA A 190 18.46 -8.27 -4.55
N ASP A 191 17.26 -8.03 -5.08
CA ASP A 191 16.04 -7.93 -4.27
C ASP A 191 15.71 -9.24 -3.56
N ILE A 192 15.82 -10.39 -4.25
CA ILE A 192 15.63 -11.71 -3.65
C ILE A 192 16.67 -11.95 -2.54
N PHE A 193 17.93 -11.60 -2.81
CA PHE A 193 19.00 -11.74 -1.84
C PHE A 193 18.75 -10.88 -0.59
N PHE A 194 18.46 -9.59 -0.75
CA PHE A 194 18.21 -8.69 0.37
C PHE A 194 16.95 -9.09 1.15
N SER A 195 15.88 -9.48 0.47
CA SER A 195 14.66 -9.96 1.11
C SER A 195 14.91 -11.21 1.96
N THR A 196 15.63 -12.20 1.41
CA THR A 196 15.92 -13.45 2.12
C THR A 196 16.83 -13.21 3.33
N VAL A 197 17.90 -12.41 3.17
CA VAL A 197 18.80 -12.04 4.27
C VAL A 197 18.05 -11.29 5.36
N LEU A 198 17.19 -10.34 5.00
CA LEU A 198 16.40 -9.55 5.95
C LEU A 198 15.45 -10.44 6.76
N VAL A 199 14.75 -11.39 6.12
CA VAL A 199 13.87 -12.35 6.82
C VAL A 199 14.67 -13.23 7.79
N ILE A 200 15.84 -13.74 7.39
CA ILE A 200 16.68 -14.57 8.27
C ILE A 200 17.17 -13.75 9.48
N VAL A 201 17.69 -12.55 9.25
CA VAL A 201 18.18 -11.67 10.32
C VAL A 201 17.06 -11.30 11.29
N MET A 202 15.87 -10.96 10.77
CA MET A 202 14.70 -10.71 11.62
C MET A 202 14.29 -11.96 12.39
N GLY A 203 14.27 -13.13 11.76
CA GLY A 203 13.95 -14.40 12.42
C GLY A 203 14.89 -14.72 13.58
N ILE A 204 16.21 -14.54 13.38
CA ILE A 204 17.22 -14.68 14.43
C ILE A 204 17.00 -13.64 15.53
N GLY A 205 16.76 -12.38 15.15
CA GLY A 205 16.46 -11.30 16.09
C GLY A 205 15.27 -11.64 16.99
N PHE A 206 14.15 -12.06 16.40
CA PHE A 206 12.96 -12.49 17.13
C PHE A 206 13.24 -13.69 18.05
N ALA A 207 14.01 -14.68 17.60
CA ALA A 207 14.37 -15.84 18.42
C ALA A 207 15.20 -15.45 19.64
N ILE A 208 16.21 -14.58 19.46
CA ILE A 208 17.06 -14.09 20.56
C ILE A 208 16.23 -13.26 21.54
N THR A 209 15.49 -12.26 21.04
CA THR A 209 14.66 -11.39 21.88
C THR A 209 13.60 -12.19 22.63
N GLY A 210 12.92 -13.11 21.94
CA GLY A 210 11.93 -14.00 22.55
C GLY A 210 12.55 -14.91 23.63
N GLY A 211 13.70 -15.52 23.34
CA GLY A 211 14.44 -16.36 24.29
C GLY A 211 14.86 -15.59 25.55
N LEU A 212 15.36 -14.36 25.40
CA LEU A 212 15.74 -13.50 26.52
C LEU A 212 14.53 -13.13 27.39
N ILE A 213 13.40 -12.75 26.78
CA ILE A 213 12.17 -12.41 27.51
C ILE A 213 11.67 -13.61 28.30
N VAL A 214 11.55 -14.78 27.64
CA VAL A 214 11.10 -16.02 28.30
C VAL A 214 12.06 -16.43 29.42
N GLY A 215 13.38 -16.34 29.18
CA GLY A 215 14.41 -16.62 30.18
C GLY A 215 14.32 -15.70 31.40
N LEU A 216 14.13 -14.39 31.20
CA LEU A 216 13.95 -13.42 32.28
C LEU A 216 12.68 -13.71 33.09
N VAL A 217 11.55 -13.95 32.42
CA VAL A 217 10.29 -14.30 33.08
C VAL A 217 10.45 -15.57 33.92
N TYR A 218 11.09 -16.61 33.38
CA TYR A 218 11.36 -17.85 34.11
C TYR A 218 12.26 -17.60 35.32
N PHE A 219 13.34 -16.82 35.17
CA PHE A 219 14.24 -16.49 36.26
C PHE A 219 13.52 -15.73 37.38
N MET A 220 12.72 -14.73 37.06
CA MET A 220 11.92 -13.98 38.04
C MET A 220 10.93 -14.89 38.77
N LEU A 221 10.26 -15.81 38.05
CA LEU A 221 9.33 -16.77 38.65
C LEU A 221 10.04 -17.74 39.59
N ARG A 222 11.20 -18.26 39.17
CA ARG A 222 12.03 -19.13 39.99
C ARG A 222 12.51 -18.42 41.26
N ASN A 223 12.94 -17.17 41.14
CA ASN A 223 13.45 -16.40 42.28
C ASN A 223 12.33 -16.07 43.27
N ARG A 224 11.13 -15.71 42.78
CA ARG A 224 9.93 -15.56 43.63
C ARG A 224 9.57 -16.83 44.37
N ARG A 225 9.63 -17.99 43.71
CA ARG A 225 9.39 -19.29 44.37
C ARG A 225 10.43 -19.57 45.45
N ARG A 226 11.70 -19.25 45.21
CA ARG A 226 12.77 -19.40 46.22
C ARG A 226 12.59 -18.48 47.42
N ALA A 227 12.24 -17.22 47.20
CA ALA A 227 11.97 -16.27 48.28
C ALA A 227 10.75 -16.66 49.14
N ALA A 228 9.80 -17.41 48.56
CA ALA A 228 8.64 -17.92 49.28
C ALA A 228 8.89 -19.28 49.98
N MET A 229 10.04 -19.92 49.75
CA MET A 229 10.43 -21.10 50.54
C MET A 229 10.97 -20.63 51.89
N THR A 230 10.43 -21.15 52.97
CA THR A 230 10.95 -20.91 54.33
C THR A 230 12.41 -21.38 54.38
N ALA A 231 13.33 -20.44 54.54
CA ALA A 231 14.73 -20.74 54.72
C ALA A 231 14.92 -21.47 56.05
N TYR A 232 15.08 -22.78 56.02
CA TYR A 232 15.69 -23.50 57.13
C TYR A 232 17.17 -23.16 57.11
N THR A 233 17.51 -22.13 57.89
CA THR A 233 18.90 -21.73 58.13
C THR A 233 19.58 -22.81 58.99
N ASP A 234 20.72 -23.33 58.53
CA ASP A 234 21.57 -24.20 59.36
C ASP A 234 22.20 -23.43 60.53
N ALA A 235 22.21 -22.08 60.44
CA ALA A 235 22.51 -21.18 61.53
C ALA A 235 21.27 -20.97 62.42
N GLY A 236 20.72 -22.08 62.92
CA GLY A 236 19.92 -22.09 64.13
C GLY A 236 18.63 -21.29 64.09
N GLY A 237 17.65 -21.77 63.30
CA GLY A 237 16.26 -21.73 63.77
C GLY A 237 16.12 -22.69 64.96
N MET A 238 16.82 -22.43 66.07
CA MET A 238 16.83 -23.30 67.24
C MET A 238 15.43 -23.34 67.83
N THR A 239 14.74 -24.46 67.65
CA THR A 239 13.85 -24.94 68.71
C THR A 239 14.76 -25.22 69.91
N ARG A 240 14.86 -24.27 70.84
CA ARG A 240 15.69 -24.42 72.04
C ARG A 240 15.11 -25.59 72.85
N LEU A 241 15.82 -26.72 72.88
CA LEU A 241 15.46 -27.85 73.72
C LEU A 241 15.67 -27.42 75.17
N ASN A 242 14.57 -27.09 75.86
CA ASN A 242 14.61 -26.64 77.25
C ASN A 242 14.85 -27.86 78.16
N LEU A 243 16.07 -27.99 78.68
CA LEU A 243 16.46 -29.07 79.60
C LEU A 243 16.44 -28.61 81.06
N ASP A 244 15.94 -27.41 81.34
CA ASP A 244 15.80 -26.88 82.70
C ASP A 244 14.87 -27.81 83.50
N GLY A 245 15.44 -28.54 84.47
CA GLY A 245 14.73 -29.50 85.33
C GLY A 245 15.03 -30.99 85.10
N PHE A 246 15.87 -31.35 84.10
CA PHE A 246 16.23 -32.75 83.81
C PHE A 246 17.68 -33.14 84.13
N THR A 247 18.51 -32.21 84.63
CA THR A 247 19.85 -32.54 85.14
C THR A 247 19.83 -32.69 86.66
N PRO A 248 20.24 -33.85 87.22
CA PRO A 248 20.39 -34.01 88.66
C PRO A 248 21.52 -33.13 89.19
N ASP A 249 21.34 -32.53 90.38
CA ASP A 249 22.34 -31.70 91.03
C ASP A 249 23.63 -32.49 91.29
N ILE A 250 24.74 -31.99 90.73
CA ILE A 250 26.07 -32.56 90.94
C ILE A 250 26.56 -32.11 92.32
N VAL A 251 26.49 -32.98 93.31
CA VAL A 251 27.10 -32.76 94.63
C VAL A 251 28.63 -32.91 94.49
N PRO A 252 29.45 -31.91 94.83
CA PRO A 252 30.90 -32.00 94.67
C PRO A 252 31.49 -33.00 95.68
N GLY A 253 31.87 -34.17 95.19
CA GLY A 253 32.66 -35.15 95.93
C GLY A 253 34.11 -34.67 96.08
N ARG A 254 34.49 -34.42 97.34
CA ARG A 254 35.83 -34.04 97.83
C ARG A 254 36.93 -34.94 97.25
N LEU A 255 37.63 -34.49 96.21
CA LEU A 255 38.85 -35.10 95.69
C LEU A 255 40.04 -34.45 96.37
N LEU A 256 40.45 -34.98 97.53
CA LEU A 256 41.80 -34.96 98.10
C LEU A 256 41.74 -35.69 99.44
N GLY A 257 42.36 -36.86 99.49
CA GLY A 257 42.49 -37.71 100.68
C GLY A 257 43.60 -38.73 100.43
N ASP A 258 44.79 -38.35 100.89
CA ASP A 258 46.01 -39.09 101.28
C ASP A 258 46.53 -40.26 100.41
#